data_AF-A0A8J5ES89-F1
#
_entry.id   AF-A0A8J5ES89-F1
#
_cell.length_a   1.000
_cell.length_b   1.000
_cell.length_c   1.000
_cell.angle_alpha   90.00
_cell.angle_beta   90.00
_cell.angle_gamma   90.00
#
_symmetry.space_group_name_H-M   'P 1'
#
loop_
_entity.id
_entity.type
_entity.pdbx_description
1 polymer ?
#
loop_
_entity_poly.entity_id
_entity_poly.type
_entity_poly.pdbx_seq_one_letter_code
_entity_poly.pdbx_strand_id
1 'polypeptide(L)'
;MTSFSWMEEDVLRCCGSKRFAKELASTSPFSDLHHAIQSAHGIWFNKEMVKAVAILGNSEGVKGIIYFVQEGDGPTTVTGSITGLKPGLHGFHVHALGDTTNGCMSTGPHFNLAGKEHGAPEDEN
;
A
#
# COMPACT_ATOMS: atom_id res chain seq x y z
N MET A 1 14.09 10.36 -28.46
CA MET A 1 14.03 8.98 -27.94
C MET A 1 14.82 8.97 -26.65
N THR A 2 14.14 9.12 -25.51
CA THR A 2 14.78 9.08 -24.19
C THR A 2 15.07 7.62 -23.84
N SER A 3 16.36 7.30 -23.79
CA SER A 3 16.86 6.02 -23.31
C SER A 3 16.48 5.83 -21.85
N PHE A 4 15.47 5.00 -21.59
CA PHE A 4 15.22 4.48 -20.25
C PHE A 4 16.31 3.44 -19.95
N SER A 5 17.30 3.85 -19.17
CA SER A 5 18.23 2.95 -18.51
C SER A 5 17.46 2.21 -17.42
N TRP A 6 17.00 1.00 -17.71
CA TRP A 6 16.46 0.09 -16.71
C TRP A 6 17.62 -0.37 -15.81
N MET A 7 17.74 0.23 -14.63
CA MET A 7 18.63 -0.26 -13.57
C MET A 7 18.02 -1.54 -12.96
N GLU A 8 18.89 -2.46 -12.55
CA GLU A 8 18.58 -3.82 -12.05
C GLU A 8 17.58 -3.91 -10.87
N GLU A 9 17.06 -2.79 -10.36
CA GLU A 9 16.11 -2.76 -9.25
C GLU A 9 14.70 -3.23 -9.65
N ASP A 10 14.35 -3.18 -10.93
CA ASP A 10 13.01 -3.55 -11.42
C ASP A 10 12.83 -5.06 -11.67
N VAL A 11 13.90 -5.88 -11.53
CA VAL A 11 13.85 -7.34 -11.75
C VAL A 11 13.41 -8.10 -10.49
N LEU A 12 13.22 -7.42 -9.35
CA LEU A 12 12.89 -8.04 -8.07
C LEU A 12 11.38 -8.30 -7.90
N ARG A 13 10.73 -8.81 -8.93
CA ARG A 13 9.37 -9.34 -8.80
C ARG A 13 9.41 -10.82 -8.43
N CYS A 14 9.03 -11.05 -7.19
CA CYS A 14 8.26 -12.21 -6.78
C CYS A 14 8.86 -13.64 -6.79
N CYS A 15 10.15 -13.90 -7.00
CA CYS A 15 10.76 -15.18 -6.56
C CYS A 15 12.29 -15.18 -6.33
N GLY A 16 12.98 -14.05 -6.59
CA GLY A 16 14.44 -13.99 -6.61
C GLY A 16 15.02 -12.77 -5.92
N SER A 17 14.35 -12.23 -4.89
CA SER A 17 14.85 -11.01 -4.28
C SER A 17 16.17 -11.28 -3.54
N LYS A 18 17.22 -10.50 -3.86
CA LYS A 18 18.52 -10.58 -3.13
C LYS A 18 18.30 -10.42 -1.61
N ARG A 19 17.27 -9.64 -1.25
CA ARG A 19 16.80 -9.46 0.13
C ARG A 19 16.25 -10.75 0.72
N PHE A 20 15.30 -11.41 0.06
CA PHE A 20 14.76 -12.71 0.47
C PHE A 20 15.87 -13.74 0.66
N ALA A 21 16.78 -13.87 -0.31
CA ALA A 21 17.88 -14.82 -0.23
C ALA A 21 18.83 -14.54 0.94
N LYS A 22 19.17 -13.27 1.19
CA LYS A 22 20.03 -12.85 2.32
C LYS A 22 19.37 -13.16 3.67
N GLU A 23 18.09 -12.87 3.80
CA GLU A 23 17.32 -13.08 5.03
C GLU A 23 17.11 -14.58 5.29
N LEU A 24 16.78 -15.35 4.26
CA LEU A 24 16.62 -16.81 4.35
C LEU A 24 17.95 -17.48 4.74
N ALA A 25 19.08 -17.01 4.18
CA ALA A 25 20.39 -17.47 4.59
C ALA A 25 20.69 -17.12 6.06
N SER A 26 20.28 -15.95 6.52
CA SER A 26 20.47 -15.52 7.92
C SER A 26 19.58 -16.23 8.94
N THR A 27 18.47 -16.83 8.50
CA THR A 27 17.58 -17.65 9.35
C THR A 27 17.98 -19.12 9.39
N SER A 28 19.03 -19.51 8.68
CA SER A 28 19.61 -20.86 8.76
C SER A 28 20.48 -21.03 10.02
N PRO A 29 20.60 -22.26 10.58
CA PRO A 29 20.03 -23.52 10.09
C PRO A 29 18.55 -23.70 10.44
N PHE A 30 17.79 -24.34 9.56
CA PHE A 30 16.41 -24.73 9.82
C PHE A 30 16.35 -26.07 10.55
N SER A 31 15.41 -26.21 11.49
CA SER A 31 15.22 -27.44 12.29
C SER A 31 14.62 -28.59 11.47
N ASP A 32 13.72 -28.25 10.54
CA ASP A 32 13.00 -29.18 9.67
C ASP A 32 12.42 -28.44 8.46
N LEU A 33 11.76 -29.19 7.57
CA LEU A 33 11.14 -28.63 6.35
C LEU A 33 9.99 -27.65 6.67
N HIS A 34 9.24 -27.88 7.76
CA HIS A 34 8.12 -27.02 8.14
C HIS A 34 8.62 -25.65 8.61
N HIS A 35 9.65 -25.63 9.46
CA HIS A 35 10.32 -24.39 9.87
C HIS A 35 10.90 -23.65 8.66
N ALA A 36 11.53 -24.35 7.72
CA ALA A 36 12.04 -23.72 6.50
C ALA A 36 10.93 -23.07 5.66
N ILE A 37 9.79 -23.76 5.46
CA ILE A 37 8.63 -23.25 4.72
C ILE A 37 8.02 -22.05 5.44
N GLN A 38 7.86 -22.11 6.77
CA GLN A 38 7.26 -21.03 7.54
C GLN A 38 8.15 -19.78 7.57
N SER A 39 9.47 -19.95 7.71
CA SER A 39 10.44 -18.85 7.61
C SER A 39 10.46 -18.23 6.22
N ALA A 40 10.47 -19.05 5.16
CA ALA A 40 10.35 -18.56 3.79
C ALA A 40 9.04 -17.79 3.58
N HIS A 41 7.90 -18.32 4.03
CA HIS A 41 6.61 -17.65 3.93
C HIS A 41 6.60 -16.32 4.70
N GLY A 42 7.10 -16.29 5.93
CA GLY A 42 7.20 -15.05 6.72
C GLY A 42 8.08 -14.00 6.03
N ILE A 43 9.24 -14.36 5.52
CA ILE A 43 10.13 -13.42 4.81
C ILE A 43 9.47 -12.93 3.52
N TRP A 44 8.81 -13.82 2.80
CA TRP A 44 8.14 -13.53 1.53
C TRP A 44 6.98 -12.54 1.69
N PHE A 45 6.14 -12.76 2.71
CA PHE A 45 4.90 -12.01 2.88
C PHE A 45 5.04 -10.82 3.84
N ASN A 46 5.97 -10.83 4.81
CA ASN A 46 6.07 -9.79 5.83
C ASN A 46 7.27 -8.84 5.67
N LYS A 47 8.09 -8.95 4.62
CA LYS A 47 9.30 -8.09 4.47
C LYS A 47 9.50 -7.44 3.12
N GLU A 48 8.61 -7.71 2.16
CA GLU A 48 8.64 -7.04 0.87
C GLU A 48 7.91 -5.69 0.95
N MET A 49 8.47 -4.69 0.27
CA MET A 49 7.87 -3.35 0.20
C MET A 49 6.64 -3.42 -0.70
N VAL A 50 5.46 -3.22 -0.13
CA VAL A 50 4.21 -3.17 -0.90
C VAL A 50 3.94 -1.73 -1.30
N LYS A 51 3.58 -1.54 -2.57
CA LYS A 51 3.23 -0.22 -3.14
C LYS A 51 1.84 -0.27 -3.74
N ALA A 52 1.06 0.78 -3.51
CA ALA A 52 -0.22 0.99 -4.18
C ALA A 52 -0.37 2.45 -4.64
N VAL A 53 -1.24 2.68 -5.62
CA VAL A 53 -1.52 4.00 -6.17
C VAL A 53 -3.02 4.18 -6.34
N ALA A 54 -3.54 5.34 -5.95
CA ALA A 54 -4.91 5.77 -6.20
C ALA A 54 -4.90 7.02 -7.08
N ILE A 55 -5.63 6.95 -8.20
CA ILE A 55 -5.82 8.09 -9.10
C ILE A 55 -7.20 8.67 -8.80
N LEU A 56 -7.22 9.93 -8.39
CA LEU A 56 -8.43 10.65 -8.03
C LEU A 56 -8.85 11.55 -9.20
N GLY A 57 -10.15 11.55 -9.50
CA GLY A 57 -10.72 12.42 -10.52
C GLY A 57 -12.24 12.52 -10.39
N ASN A 58 -12.78 13.72 -10.59
CA ASN A 58 -14.21 13.95 -10.76
C ASN A 58 -14.49 14.86 -11.97
N SER A 59 -15.78 15.01 -12.31
CA SER A 59 -16.24 15.88 -13.40
C SER A 59 -16.11 17.38 -13.09
N GLU A 60 -15.83 17.75 -11.84
CA GLU A 60 -15.73 19.14 -11.38
C GLU A 60 -14.29 19.68 -11.43
N GLY A 61 -13.34 18.89 -11.93
CA GLY A 61 -11.95 19.32 -12.14
C GLY A 61 -11.01 19.07 -10.95
N VAL A 62 -11.49 18.43 -9.88
CA VAL A 62 -10.61 17.93 -8.81
C VAL A 62 -9.91 16.66 -9.28
N LYS A 63 -8.58 16.64 -9.17
CA LYS A 63 -7.77 15.48 -9.57
C LYS A 63 -6.53 15.34 -8.71
N GLY A 64 -6.04 14.12 -8.57
CA GLY A 64 -4.84 13.86 -7.80
C GLY A 64 -4.30 12.45 -7.99
N ILE A 65 -3.10 12.24 -7.46
CA ILE A 65 -2.46 10.92 -7.38
C ILE A 65 -1.95 10.76 -5.96
N ILE A 66 -2.35 9.65 -5.32
CA ILE A 66 -1.93 9.27 -3.98
C ILE A 66 -1.16 7.96 -4.07
N TYR A 67 0.01 7.92 -3.42
CA TYR A 67 0.89 6.78 -3.31
C TYR A 67 0.85 6.25 -1.88
N PHE A 68 0.79 4.93 -1.77
CA PHE A 68 0.86 4.19 -0.52
C PHE A 68 2.09 3.30 -0.58
N VAL A 69 2.93 3.37 0.44
CA VAL A 69 4.11 2.51 0.58
C VAL A 69 4.12 1.93 1.98
N GLN A 70 4.23 0.61 2.07
CA GLN A 70 4.34 -0.09 3.34
C GLN A 70 5.55 -1.03 3.29
N GLU A 71 6.41 -0.95 4.30
CA GLU A 71 7.56 -1.85 4.45
C GLU A 71 7.24 -2.93 5.48
N GLY A 72 7.00 -4.15 5.02
CA GLY A 72 6.61 -5.26 5.88
C GLY A 72 5.36 -4.94 6.71
N ASP A 73 5.39 -5.28 8.00
CA ASP A 73 4.29 -5.01 8.95
C ASP A 73 4.33 -3.58 9.54
N GLY A 74 5.16 -2.68 8.99
CA GLY A 74 5.29 -1.30 9.44
C GLY A 74 4.09 -0.40 9.05
N PRO A 75 4.11 0.88 9.48
CA PRO A 75 3.07 1.83 9.10
C PRO A 75 3.09 2.12 7.59
N THR A 76 1.93 2.37 7.02
CA THR A 76 1.80 2.79 5.61
C THR A 76 2.07 4.28 5.48
N THR A 77 3.06 4.63 4.68
CA THR A 77 3.34 6.02 4.28
C THR A 77 2.41 6.42 3.14
N VAL A 78 1.69 7.53 3.31
CA VAL A 78 0.77 8.08 2.31
C VAL A 78 1.31 9.43 1.82
N THR A 79 1.57 9.54 0.52
CA THR A 79 2.08 10.77 -0.10
C THR A 79 1.34 11.05 -1.40
N GLY A 80 1.32 12.30 -1.86
CA GLY A 80 0.70 12.61 -3.14
C GLY A 80 0.37 14.09 -3.31
N SER A 81 -0.36 14.39 -4.38
CA SER A 81 -0.80 15.75 -4.69
C SER A 81 -2.22 15.73 -5.22
N ILE A 82 -3.04 16.67 -4.73
CA ILE A 82 -4.41 16.92 -5.21
C ILE A 82 -4.49 18.37 -5.65
N THR A 83 -5.16 18.63 -6.77
CA THR A 83 -5.35 19.95 -7.37
C THR A 83 -6.83 20.20 -7.65
N GLY A 84 -7.21 21.47 -7.81
CA GLY A 84 -8.60 21.87 -8.09
C GLY A 84 -9.49 22.00 -6.85
N LEU A 85 -8.95 21.78 -5.64
CA LEU A 85 -9.67 21.99 -4.39
C LEU A 85 -9.87 23.48 -4.11
N LYS A 86 -11.02 23.82 -3.51
CA LYS A 86 -11.25 25.16 -2.94
C LYS A 86 -10.29 25.39 -1.76
N PRO A 87 -9.91 26.63 -1.45
CA PRO A 87 -9.11 26.93 -0.26
C PRO A 87 -9.81 26.44 1.03
N GLY A 88 -9.05 25.79 1.92
CA GLY A 88 -9.56 25.25 3.17
C GLY A 88 -9.03 23.84 3.47
N LEU A 89 -9.47 23.30 4.61
CA LEU A 89 -9.21 21.90 4.98
C LEU A 89 -10.25 20.99 4.32
N HIS A 90 -9.81 19.79 3.91
CA HIS A 90 -10.65 18.79 3.26
C HIS A 90 -10.45 17.45 3.97
N GLY A 91 -11.55 16.72 4.20
CA GLY A 91 -11.48 15.36 4.75
C GLY A 91 -10.85 14.39 3.73
N PHE A 92 -10.12 13.39 4.23
CA PHE A 92 -9.48 12.38 3.41
C PHE A 92 -9.71 11.01 4.03
N HIS A 93 -10.52 10.18 3.37
CA HIS A 93 -10.99 8.91 3.91
C HIS A 93 -10.84 7.78 2.89
N VAL A 94 -10.62 6.56 3.39
CA VAL A 94 -10.77 5.33 2.60
C VAL A 94 -12.20 4.84 2.77
N HIS A 95 -12.89 4.63 1.65
CA HIS A 95 -14.24 4.08 1.64
C HIS A 95 -14.23 2.56 1.53
N ALA A 96 -15.31 1.92 1.97
CA ALA A 96 -15.41 0.47 2.09
C ALA A 96 -15.39 -0.26 0.73
N LEU A 97 -15.85 0.39 -0.33
CA LEU A 97 -15.99 -0.22 -1.66
C LEU A 97 -15.17 0.55 -2.70
N GLY A 98 -14.48 -0.19 -3.56
CA GLY A 98 -13.84 0.32 -4.77
C GLY A 98 -14.80 0.49 -5.95
N ASP A 99 -16.10 0.65 -5.69
CA ASP A 99 -17.12 0.80 -6.72
C ASP A 99 -17.27 2.27 -7.12
N THR A 100 -16.86 2.59 -8.34
CA THR A 100 -16.96 3.94 -8.93
C THR A 100 -17.99 4.01 -10.07
N THR A 101 -18.90 3.03 -10.19
CA THR A 101 -19.90 2.98 -11.26
C THR A 101 -20.88 4.15 -11.24
N ASN A 102 -21.16 4.70 -10.06
CA ASN A 102 -21.93 5.94 -9.88
C ASN A 102 -21.07 7.05 -9.26
N GLY A 103 -19.81 7.15 -9.70
CA GLY A 103 -18.82 8.07 -9.15
C GLY A 103 -18.54 7.79 -7.67
N CYS A 104 -18.34 8.84 -6.87
CA CYS A 104 -18.05 8.68 -5.44
C CYS A 104 -19.25 8.16 -4.63
N MET A 105 -20.47 8.22 -5.15
CA MET A 105 -21.69 7.85 -4.40
C MET A 105 -21.83 6.34 -4.18
N SER A 106 -21.21 5.52 -5.03
CA SER A 106 -21.24 4.05 -4.92
C SER A 106 -20.12 3.47 -4.04
N THR A 107 -19.22 4.31 -3.52
CA THR A 107 -18.07 3.84 -2.72
C THR A 107 -18.44 3.33 -1.32
N GLY A 108 -19.70 3.51 -0.90
CA GLY A 108 -20.19 3.08 0.40
C GLY A 108 -19.69 3.96 1.55
N PRO A 109 -19.81 3.49 2.81
CA PRO A 109 -19.38 4.24 3.99
C PRO A 109 -17.84 4.27 4.13
N HIS A 110 -17.34 4.94 5.15
CA HIS A 110 -15.94 4.81 5.56
C HIS A 110 -15.60 3.33 5.82
N PHE A 111 -14.41 2.91 5.38
CA PHE A 111 -13.92 1.57 5.66
C PHE A 111 -13.75 1.38 7.17
N ASN A 112 -14.45 0.39 7.75
CA ASN A 112 -14.51 0.20 9.19
C ASN A 112 -14.69 -1.28 9.55
N LEU A 113 -13.59 -2.04 9.61
CA LEU A 113 -13.64 -3.46 10.01
C LEU A 113 -13.95 -3.65 11.50
N ALA A 114 -13.58 -2.69 12.33
CA ALA A 114 -13.70 -2.78 13.79
C ALA A 114 -15.02 -2.21 14.34
N GLY A 115 -15.88 -1.65 13.48
CA GLY A 115 -17.16 -1.07 13.88
C GLY A 115 -17.04 0.14 14.82
N LYS A 116 -15.97 0.91 14.71
CA LYS A 116 -15.72 2.09 15.56
C LYS A 116 -16.47 3.34 15.09
N GLU A 117 -16.66 4.28 16.00
CA GLU A 117 -17.15 5.62 15.65
C GLU A 117 -16.11 6.40 14.85
N HIS A 118 -16.56 7.34 14.02
CA HIS A 118 -15.65 8.16 13.21
C HIS A 118 -14.80 9.09 14.09
N GLY A 119 -13.51 9.19 13.78
CA GLY A 119 -12.56 10.06 14.47
C GLY A 119 -11.37 10.45 13.58
N ALA A 120 -10.51 11.29 14.14
CA ALA A 120 -9.22 11.64 13.58
C ALA A 120 -8.22 10.47 13.66
N PRO A 121 -7.10 10.50 12.90
CA PRO A 121 -6.09 9.44 12.92
C PRO A 121 -5.52 9.14 14.31
N GLU A 122 -5.50 10.12 15.21
CA GLU A 122 -4.97 10.01 16.57
C GLU A 122 -6.03 9.69 17.64
N ASP A 123 -7.31 9.56 17.27
CA ASP A 123 -8.39 9.28 18.24
C ASP A 123 -8.43 7.80 18.65
N GLU A 124 -8.57 7.53 19.96
CA GLU A 124 -8.83 6.19 20.50
C GLU A 124 -10.34 5.89 20.52
N ASN A 125 -10.93 5.58 19.36
CA ASN A 125 -12.35 5.23 19.22
C ASN A 125 -12.60 3.74 19.03
#